data_AF-A0A523XPL2-F1
#
_entry.id   AF-A0A523XPL2-F1
#
_cell.length_a   1.000
_cell.length_b   1.000
_cell.length_c   1.000
_cell.angle_alpha   90.00
_cell.angle_beta   90.00
_cell.angle_gamma   90.00
#
_symmetry.space_group_name_H-M   'P 1'
#
loop_
_entity.id
_entity.type
_entity.pdbx_description
1 polymer ?
#
loop_
_entity_poly.entity_id
_entity_poly.type
_entity_poly.pdbx_seq_one_letter_code
_entity_poly.pdbx_strand_id
1 'polypeptide(L)'
;MREILRVWGEAIGRLPPFIWLPRPVALAQAALVAPRLRLLGQPAFISPGVVRSSFVSFRYRSDKAVDQLEVVFMPAEQAWEETLREEAARAQSGRV
;
A
#
# COMPACT_ATOMS: atom_id res chain seq x y z
N MET A 1 6.88 -3.52 4.26
CA MET A 1 5.66 -4.32 3.99
C MET A 1 5.16 -5.11 5.19
N ARG A 2 5.99 -5.92 5.88
CA ARG A 2 5.54 -6.74 7.01
C ARG A 2 4.88 -5.95 8.16
N GLU A 3 5.47 -4.81 8.51
CA GLU A 3 4.95 -3.90 9.53
C GLU A 3 3.61 -3.27 9.14
N ILE A 4 3.48 -2.77 7.91
CA ILE A 4 2.20 -2.29 7.35
C ILE A 4 1.13 -3.38 7.41
N LEU A 5 1.46 -4.62 7.05
CA LEU A 5 0.50 -5.73 7.10
C LEU A 5 0.08 -6.08 8.54
N ARG A 6 0.94 -5.85 9.53
CA ARG A 6 0.59 -5.99 10.96
C ARG A 6 -0.43 -4.93 11.35
N VAL A 7 -0.15 -3.66 11.09
CA VAL A 7 -1.08 -2.53 11.35
C VAL A 7 -2.41 -2.76 10.62
N TRP A 8 -2.36 -3.25 9.38
CA TRP A 8 -3.54 -3.60 8.60
C TRP A 8 -4.39 -4.69 9.26
N GLY A 9 -3.73 -5.74 9.75
CA GLY A 9 -4.40 -6.85 10.42
C GLY A 9 -5.01 -6.46 11.76
N GLU A 10 -4.34 -5.61 12.53
CA GLU A 10 -4.83 -5.05 13.79
C GLU A 10 -6.04 -4.12 13.56
N ALA A 11 -5.98 -3.24 12.56
CA ALA A 11 -7.04 -2.28 12.27
C ALA A 11 -8.33 -2.94 11.71
N ILE A 12 -8.20 -3.98 10.89
CA ILE A 12 -9.34 -4.66 10.22
C ILE A 12 -9.83 -5.88 11.02
N GLY A 13 -9.09 -6.31 12.05
CA GLY A 13 -9.39 -7.51 12.83
C GLY A 13 -9.18 -8.83 12.05
N ARG A 14 -8.41 -8.78 10.95
CA ARG A 14 -8.12 -9.94 10.09
C ARG A 14 -6.66 -9.92 9.66
N LEU A 15 -5.91 -10.96 10.00
CA LEU A 15 -4.56 -11.14 9.46
C LEU A 15 -4.66 -11.61 8.00
N PRO A 16 -4.19 -10.82 7.01
CA PRO A 16 -4.17 -11.29 5.63
C PRO A 16 -3.23 -12.51 5.52
N PRO A 17 -3.56 -13.51 4.69
CA PRO A 17 -2.69 -14.66 4.48
C PRO A 17 -1.34 -14.19 3.92
N PHE A 18 -0.25 -14.55 4.60
CA PHE A 18 1.09 -14.24 4.14
C PHE A 18 1.49 -15.22 3.03
N ILE A 19 1.51 -14.73 1.78
CA ILE A 19 1.99 -15.48 0.63
C ILE A 19 3.36 -14.93 0.26
N TRP A 20 4.39 -15.77 0.33
CA TRP A 20 5.71 -15.41 -0.18
C TRP A 20 5.76 -15.66 -1.68
N LEU A 21 6.05 -14.62 -2.46
CA LEU A 21 6.15 -14.68 -3.91
C LEU A 21 7.55 -14.22 -4.37
N PRO A 22 8.32 -15.06 -5.09
CA PRO A 22 9.60 -14.65 -5.64
C PRO A 22 9.44 -13.48 -6.61
N ARG A 23 10.39 -12.54 -6.60
CA ARG A 23 10.39 -11.35 -7.46
C ARG A 23 10.17 -11.64 -8.96
N PRO A 24 10.82 -12.64 -9.59
CA PRO A 24 10.59 -12.93 -11.00
C PRO A 24 9.14 -13.34 -11.29
N VAL A 25 8.55 -14.14 -10.40
CA VAL A 25 7.16 -14.61 -10.52
C VAL A 25 6.19 -13.44 -10.36
N ALA A 26 6.43 -12.58 -9.36
CA ALA A 26 5.64 -11.37 -9.14
C ALA A 26 5.66 -10.43 -10.36
N LEU A 27 6.83 -10.27 -11.01
CA LEU A 27 6.97 -9.46 -12.22
C LEU A 27 6.22 -10.06 -13.41
N ALA A 28 6.31 -11.38 -13.61
CA ALA A 28 5.59 -12.07 -14.67
C ALA A 28 4.06 -11.93 -14.49
N GLN A 29 3.56 -12.17 -13.27
CA GLN A 29 2.15 -11.97 -12.95
C GLN A 29 1.70 -10.53 -13.24
N ALA A 30 2.48 -9.54 -12.81
CA ALA A 30 2.13 -8.14 -13.01
C ALA A 30 2.18 -7.71 -14.49
N ALA A 31 3.09 -8.27 -15.28
CA ALA A 31 3.14 -8.01 -16.72
C ALA A 31 1.90 -8.52 -17.46
N LEU A 32 1.33 -9.65 -17.01
CA LEU A 32 0.10 -10.22 -17.58
C LEU A 32 -1.17 -9.50 -17.09
N VAL A 33 -1.21 -9.10 -15.83
CA VAL A 33 -2.41 -8.48 -15.21
C VAL A 33 -2.55 -7.00 -15.58
N ALA A 34 -1.45 -6.25 -15.66
CA ALA A 34 -1.47 -4.82 -15.97
C ALA A 34 -2.26 -4.45 -17.25
N PRO A 35 -2.09 -5.10 -18.42
CA PRO A 35 -2.87 -4.77 -19.61
C PRO A 35 -4.36 -5.05 -19.40
N ARG A 36 -4.71 -6.14 -18.69
CA ARG A 36 -6.11 -6.46 -18.38
C ARG A 36 -6.76 -5.39 -17.50
N LEU A 37 -6.06 -4.88 -16.48
CA LEU A 37 -6.56 -3.80 -15.64
C LEU A 37 -6.79 -2.52 -16.45
N ARG A 38 -5.84 -2.15 -17.32
CA ARG A 38 -5.96 -0.97 -18.19
C ARG A 38 -7.11 -1.09 -19.19
N LEU A 39 -7.31 -2.28 -19.76
CA LEU A 39 -8.42 -2.54 -20.68
C LEU A 39 -9.78 -2.37 -19.99
N LEU A 40 -9.88 -2.69 -18.71
CA LEU A 40 -11.09 -2.49 -17.89
C LEU A 40 -11.23 -1.04 -17.38
N GLY A 41 -10.39 -0.11 -17.84
CA GLY A 41 -10.38 1.28 -17.37
C GLY A 41 -9.91 1.44 -15.93
N GLN A 42 -9.35 0.39 -15.31
CA GLN A 42 -8.89 0.43 -13.93
C GLN A 42 -7.43 0.89 -13.84
N PRO A 43 -7.04 1.56 -12.73
CA PRO A 43 -5.64 1.79 -12.42
C PRO A 43 -4.88 0.46 -12.38
N ALA A 44 -3.71 0.39 -13.00
CA ALA A 44 -2.87 -0.81 -13.00
C ALA A 44 -2.09 -0.95 -11.68
N PHE A 45 -2.82 -1.07 -10.55
CA PHE A 45 -2.24 -1.19 -9.22
C PHE A 45 -1.39 -2.47 -9.07
N ILE A 46 -1.67 -3.52 -9.87
CA ILE A 46 -0.76 -4.65 -10.07
C ILE A 46 -0.04 -4.45 -11.41
N SER A 47 1.16 -3.86 -11.36
CA SER A 47 1.99 -3.64 -12.54
C SER A 47 3.48 -3.85 -12.26
N PRO A 48 4.31 -4.09 -13.29
CA PRO A 48 5.74 -4.33 -13.08
C PRO A 48 6.45 -3.19 -12.35
N GLY A 49 6.02 -1.94 -12.55
CA GLY A 49 6.55 -0.77 -11.85
C GLY A 49 6.27 -0.84 -10.34
N VAL A 50 5.02 -1.14 -9.97
CA VAL A 50 4.60 -1.30 -8.57
C VAL A 50 5.33 -2.46 -7.91
N VAL A 51 5.49 -3.58 -8.63
CA VAL A 51 6.24 -4.72 -8.09
C VAL A 51 7.70 -4.35 -7.85
N ARG A 52 8.35 -3.67 -8.81
CA ARG A 52 9.75 -3.24 -8.64
C ARG A 52 9.94 -2.29 -7.46
N SER A 53 9.07 -1.30 -7.28
CA SER A 53 9.16 -0.36 -6.16
C SER A 53 8.88 -1.05 -4.82
N SER A 54 8.01 -2.05 -4.78
CA SER A 54 7.67 -2.79 -3.56
C SER A 54 8.82 -3.62 -2.99
N PHE A 55 9.79 -4.01 -3.82
CA PHE A 55 11.01 -4.72 -3.39
C PHE A 55 12.15 -3.78 -2.98
N VAL A 56 11.96 -2.46 -3.05
CA VAL A 56 12.98 -1.47 -2.70
C VAL A 56 12.51 -0.63 -1.51
N SER A 57 13.34 -0.55 -0.47
CA SER A 57 13.11 0.38 0.64
C SER A 57 13.69 1.74 0.29
N PHE A 58 12.87 2.65 -0.19
CA PHE A 58 13.27 4.04 -0.39
C PHE A 58 13.35 4.75 0.96
N ARG A 59 14.56 5.01 1.46
CA ARG A 59 14.76 5.88 2.64
C ARG A 59 14.85 7.32 2.13
N TYR A 60 13.72 8.02 2.14
CA TYR A 60 13.70 9.45 1.88
C TYR A 60 14.14 10.21 3.12
N ARG A 61 15.02 11.19 2.93
CA ARG A 61 15.37 12.16 3.97
C ARG A 61 14.32 13.27 3.97
N SER A 62 13.63 13.41 5.09
CA SER A 62 12.61 14.44 5.31
C SER A 62 13.19 15.73 5.88
N ASP A 63 14.49 15.75 6.16
CA ASP A 63 15.21 16.79 6.89
C ASP A 63 14.90 18.18 6.33
N LYS A 64 14.93 18.34 5.00
CA LYS A 64 14.63 19.62 4.35
C LYS A 64 13.19 20.10 4.60
N ALA A 65 12.22 19.19 4.65
CA ALA A 65 10.82 19.55 4.88
C ALA A 65 10.55 19.89 6.34
N VAL A 66 11.21 19.21 7.28
CA VAL A 66 11.12 19.54 8.70
C VAL A 66 11.82 20.87 8.99
N ASP A 67 13.05 21.03 8.51
CA ASP A 67 13.91 22.17 8.85
C ASP A 67 13.52 23.47 8.14
N GLN A 68 13.07 23.41 6.88
CA GLN A 68 12.82 24.62 6.07
C GLN A 68 11.35 24.98 5.95
N LEU A 69 10.45 24.02 6.11
CA LEU A 69 9.00 24.23 5.95
C LEU A 69 8.25 24.05 7.27
N GLU A 70 8.96 23.82 8.38
CA GLU A 70 8.40 23.59 9.72
C GLU A 70 7.29 22.52 9.74
N VAL A 71 7.38 21.54 8.82
CA VAL A 71 6.35 20.52 8.67
C VAL A 71 6.48 19.50 9.80
N VAL A 72 5.41 19.37 10.58
CA VAL A 72 5.27 18.31 11.57
C VAL A 72 4.59 17.12 10.92
N PHE A 73 5.34 16.03 10.73
CA PHE A 73 4.81 14.79 10.17
C PHE A 73 4.16 13.94 11.26
N MET A 74 2.95 13.45 10.99
CA MET A 74 2.32 12.42 11.79
C MET A 74 3.12 11.11 11.72
N PRO A 75 3.23 10.34 12.83
CA PRO A 75 3.77 8.99 12.77
C PRO A 75 3.05 8.14 11.73
N ALA A 76 3.81 7.39 10.94
CA ALA A 76 3.25 6.59 9.85
C ALA A 76 2.20 5.57 10.33
N GLU A 77 2.39 4.99 11.51
CA GLU A 77 1.45 4.03 12.10
C GLU A 77 0.08 4.65 12.35
N GLN A 78 0.03 5.85 12.93
CA GLN A 78 -1.21 6.59 13.20
C GLN A 78 -1.92 6.97 11.89
N ALA A 79 -1.17 7.48 10.91
CA ALA A 79 -1.72 7.85 9.61
C ALA A 79 -2.35 6.63 8.88
N TRP A 80 -1.69 5.48 8.97
CA TRP A 80 -2.22 4.23 8.41
C TRP A 80 -3.47 3.77 9.16
N GLU A 81 -3.44 3.74 10.49
CA GLU A 81 -4.57 3.31 11.31
C GLU A 81 -5.82 4.16 11.04
N GLU A 82 -5.68 5.49 10.96
CA GLU A 82 -6.76 6.42 10.62
C GLU A 82 -7.34 6.14 9.24
N THR A 83 -6.48 6.04 8.21
CA THR A 83 -6.89 5.73 6.84
C THR A 83 -7.70 4.42 6.76
N LEU A 84 -7.27 3.40 7.50
CA LEU A 84 -7.92 2.09 7.49
C LEU A 84 -9.27 2.07 8.18
N ARG A 85 -9.41 2.83 9.28
CA ARG A 85 -10.70 3.01 9.95
C ARG A 85 -11.69 3.71 9.03
N GLU A 86 -11.26 4.75 8.32
CA GLU A 86 -12.11 5.46 7.36
C GLU A 86 -12.57 4.56 6.21
N GLU A 87 -11.64 3.82 5.60
CA GLU A 87 -11.97 2.89 4.51
C GLU A 87 -12.90 1.76 4.99
N ALA A 88 -12.70 1.25 6.21
CA ALA A 88 -13.59 0.26 6.81
C ALA A 88 -15.00 0.82 7.05
N ALA A 89 -15.12 2.06 7.50
CA ALA A 89 -16.41 2.74 7.69
C ALA A 89 -17.13 2.97 6.35
N ARG A 90 -16.41 3.40 5.30
CA ARG A 90 -16.95 3.57 3.94
C ARG A 90 -17.43 2.25 3.33
N ALA A 91 -16.67 1.17 3.55
CA ALA A 91 -17.06 -0.16 3.08
C ALA A 91 -18.34 -0.68 3.76
N GLN A 92 -18.64 -0.23 4.98
CA GLN A 92 -19.88 -0.57 5.69
C GLN A 92 -21.06 0.31 5.25
N SER A 93 -20.84 1.59 4.97
CA SER A 93 -21.91 2.52 4.54
C SER A 93 -22.36 2.32 3.10
N GLY A 94 -21.49 1.84 2.20
CA GLY A 94 -21.81 1.55 0.80
C GLY A 94 -22.55 0.22 0.56
N ARG A 95 -23.00 -0.49 1.60
CA ARG A 95 -23.78 -1.74 1.53
C ARG A 95 -25.29 -1.55 1.69
N VAL A 96 -25.80 -0.32 1.57
CA VAL A 96 -27.24 0.00 1.56
C VAL A 96 -27.71 0.28 0.15
#